data_AF-A0A379S6Z6-F1
#
_entry.id   AF-A0A379S6Z6-F1
#
_cell.length_a   1.000
_cell.length_b   1.000
_cell.length_c   1.000
_cell.angle_alpha   90.00
_cell.angle_beta   90.00
_cell.angle_gamma   90.00
#
_symmetry.space_group_name_H-M   'P 1'
#
loop_
_entity.id
_entity.type
_entity.pdbx_description
1 polymer ?
#
loop_
_entity_poly.entity_id
_entity_poly.type
_entity_poly.pdbx_seq_one_letter_code
_entity_poly.pdbx_strand_id
1 'polypeptide(L)'
;MNKTTEYIDALLLSEREKAALPKTDIRAVHQALDAEHRTYSREDDSPLGSVKARLEHAWPDSLAQGQLIKDGEGRDHLQAMPKATRSSMFPDPWRTNPIGRFWDRLRGRDVTPRYVSRLTKEEQANEQKWRTVGTIRRYILLILTLAQTVIATWYMKTILPYQGWALINPMDMVGQDIWVSFMQLLPYVLQTGILILFAVLFCWVSAGFWTALMGFLQLLIGAR
;
A
#
# COMPACT_ATOMS: atom_id res chain seq x y z
N MET A 1 48.92 17.81 32.64
CA MET A 1 47.65 18.49 32.94
C MET A 1 46.56 17.45 33.11
N ASN A 2 45.63 17.66 34.04
CA ASN A 2 44.43 16.82 34.17
C ASN A 2 43.47 17.18 33.02
N LYS A 3 43.02 16.18 32.25
CA LYS A 3 42.12 16.37 31.10
C LYS A 3 40.81 17.08 31.48
N THR A 4 40.34 16.87 32.72
CA THR A 4 39.14 17.55 33.25
C THR A 4 39.35 19.05 33.41
N THR A 5 40.55 19.49 33.81
CA THR A 5 40.86 20.91 33.96
C THR A 5 40.93 21.61 32.60
N GLU A 6 41.61 20.99 31.63
CA GLU A 6 41.64 21.48 30.25
C GLU A 6 40.24 21.58 29.63
N TYR A 7 39.36 20.63 29.96
CA TYR A 7 37.96 20.66 29.54
C TYR A 7 37.18 21.82 30.15
N ILE A 8 37.32 22.08 31.47
CA ILE A 8 36.65 23.20 32.15
C ILE A 8 37.14 24.54 31.60
N ASP A 9 38.44 24.66 31.32
CA ASP A 9 39.03 25.89 30.77
C ASP A 9 38.48 26.21 29.38
N ALA A 10 38.16 25.18 28.58
CA ALA A 10 37.56 25.31 27.25
C ALA A 10 36.06 25.66 27.26
N LEU A 11 35.37 25.57 28.41
CA LEU A 11 33.95 25.96 28.50
C LEU A 11 33.82 27.49 28.51
N LEU A 12 32.84 28.00 27.76
CA LEU A 12 32.49 29.43 27.69
C LEU A 12 31.66 29.87 28.91
N LEU A 13 32.13 29.54 30.11
CA LEU A 13 31.51 29.91 31.39
C LEU A 13 32.24 31.11 32.00
N SER A 14 31.60 31.82 32.93
CA SER A 14 32.30 32.82 33.72
C SER A 14 33.35 32.17 34.62
N GLU A 15 34.43 32.88 34.95
CA GLU A 15 35.50 32.36 35.82
C GLU A 15 34.99 31.95 37.21
N ARG A 16 33.90 32.55 37.67
CA ARG A 16 33.23 32.17 38.93
C ARG A 16 32.53 30.81 38.82
N GLU A 17 31.83 30.58 37.73
CA GLU A 17 31.14 29.31 37.47
C GLU A 17 32.15 28.17 37.24
N LYS A 18 33.23 28.44 36.50
CA LYS A 18 34.34 27.48 36.34
C LYS A 18 34.96 27.07 37.66
N ALA A 19 35.11 28.01 38.61
CA ALA A 19 35.65 27.74 39.93
C ALA A 19 34.74 26.85 40.80
N ALA A 20 33.42 26.87 40.55
CA ALA A 20 32.44 26.06 41.28
C ALA A 20 32.33 24.62 40.76
N LEU A 21 32.88 24.32 39.57
CA LEU A 21 32.79 23.00 38.96
C LEU A 21 33.78 21.99 39.58
N PRO A 22 33.37 20.72 39.76
CA PRO A 22 34.24 19.68 40.30
C PRO A 22 35.37 19.34 39.30
N LYS A 23 36.62 19.32 39.78
CA LYS A 23 37.81 19.03 38.95
C LYS A 23 38.21 17.54 38.96
N THR A 24 37.44 16.70 39.64
CA THR A 24 37.73 15.27 39.85
C THR A 24 37.45 14.44 38.61
N ASP A 25 36.26 14.59 38.02
CA ASP A 25 35.78 13.78 36.91
C ASP A 25 34.87 14.61 35.98
N ILE A 26 34.94 14.33 34.67
CA ILE A 26 34.16 15.00 33.63
C ILE A 26 32.66 14.73 33.83
N ARG A 27 32.29 13.55 34.32
CA ARG A 27 30.90 13.23 34.66
C ARG A 27 30.34 14.17 35.73
N ALA A 28 31.13 14.42 36.78
CA ALA A 28 30.72 15.31 37.87
C ALA A 28 30.53 16.75 37.36
N VAL A 29 31.33 17.19 36.39
CA VAL A 29 31.14 18.49 35.71
C VAL A 29 29.79 18.55 35.01
N HIS A 30 29.45 17.52 34.24
CA HIS A 30 28.18 17.49 33.50
C HIS A 30 26.96 17.37 34.42
N GLN A 31 27.08 16.63 35.53
CA GLN A 31 26.03 16.55 36.56
C GLN A 31 25.83 17.90 37.28
N ALA A 32 26.91 18.63 37.57
CA ALA A 32 26.84 19.95 38.19
C ALA A 32 26.23 21.01 37.24
N LEU A 33 26.41 20.85 35.93
CA LEU A 33 25.83 21.71 34.90
C LEU A 33 24.39 21.32 34.50
N ASP A 34 23.89 20.17 34.97
CA ASP A 34 22.52 19.74 34.70
C ASP A 34 21.57 20.33 35.74
N ALA A 35 20.85 21.39 35.35
CA ALA A 35 19.87 22.04 36.22
C ALA A 35 18.75 21.09 36.68
N GLU A 36 18.38 20.10 35.87
CA GLU A 36 17.29 19.15 36.17
C GLU A 36 17.78 17.89 36.90
N HIS A 37 19.09 17.73 37.09
CA HIS A 37 19.71 16.59 37.78
C HIS A 37 19.18 15.23 37.27
N ARG A 38 19.10 15.08 35.95
CA ARG A 38 18.55 13.90 35.29
C ARG A 38 19.43 12.69 35.54
N THR A 39 18.79 11.55 35.77
CA THR A 39 19.46 10.25 35.88
C THR A 39 19.40 9.52 34.54
N TYR A 40 20.56 9.14 34.03
CA TYR A 40 20.70 8.41 32.78
C TYR A 40 20.97 6.94 33.05
N SER A 41 20.38 6.04 32.24
CA SER A 41 20.60 4.60 32.40
C SER A 41 22.02 4.18 32.04
N ARG A 42 22.69 4.93 31.16
CA ARG A 42 24.07 4.69 30.74
C ARG A 42 24.95 5.80 31.30
N GLU A 43 26.12 5.42 31.81
CA GLU A 43 27.07 6.37 32.40
C GLU A 43 27.59 7.41 31.39
N ASP A 44 27.74 7.01 30.12
CA ASP A 44 28.23 7.86 29.02
C ASP A 44 27.25 8.98 28.61
N ASP A 45 25.99 8.91 29.04
CA ASP A 45 24.93 9.85 28.64
C ASP A 45 24.88 11.10 29.53
N SER A 46 25.69 11.18 30.59
CA SER A 46 25.74 12.34 31.49
C SER A 46 25.92 13.71 30.79
N PRO A 47 26.68 13.84 29.68
CA PRO A 47 26.82 15.12 28.99
C PRO A 47 25.50 15.67 28.43
N LEU A 48 24.50 14.81 28.18
CA LEU A 48 23.19 15.21 27.63
C LEU A 48 22.43 16.16 28.58
N GLY A 49 22.62 16.04 29.89
CA GLY A 49 21.96 16.91 30.88
C GLY A 49 22.51 18.34 30.86
N SER A 50 23.79 18.47 30.58
CA SER A 50 24.48 19.77 30.51
C SER A 50 24.28 20.52 29.18
N VAL A 51 23.61 19.93 28.19
CA VAL A 51 23.49 20.49 26.83
C VAL A 51 22.84 21.87 26.86
N LYS A 52 21.75 22.03 27.61
CA LYS A 52 21.04 23.31 27.72
C LYS A 52 21.95 24.41 28.26
N ALA A 53 22.56 24.19 29.43
CA ALA A 53 23.45 25.16 30.06
C ALA A 53 24.62 25.54 29.12
N ARG A 54 25.26 24.56 28.51
CA ARG A 54 26.38 24.79 27.58
C ARG A 54 25.97 25.60 26.35
N LEU A 55 24.78 25.33 25.79
CA LEU A 55 24.25 26.06 24.65
C LEU A 55 23.90 27.51 25.04
N GLU A 56 23.23 27.71 26.18
CA GLU A 56 22.86 29.04 26.71
C GLU A 56 24.09 29.93 26.94
N HIS A 57 25.17 29.36 27.46
CA HIS A 57 26.42 30.09 27.68
C HIS A 57 27.22 30.34 26.39
N ALA A 58 27.23 29.40 25.46
CA ALA A 58 27.98 29.54 24.21
C ALA A 58 27.28 30.47 23.19
N TRP A 59 25.94 30.51 23.17
CA TRP A 59 25.16 31.30 22.22
C TRP A 59 23.95 32.01 22.88
N PRO A 60 24.18 32.96 23.80
CA PRO A 60 23.10 33.62 24.55
C PRO A 60 22.10 34.36 23.64
N ASP A 61 22.57 35.03 22.59
CA ASP A 61 21.72 35.83 21.70
C ASP A 61 20.89 34.99 20.72
N SER A 62 21.37 33.79 20.36
CA SER A 62 20.72 32.95 19.34
C SER A 62 19.59 32.08 19.91
N LEU A 63 19.59 31.82 21.22
CA LEU A 63 18.65 30.92 21.87
C LEU A 63 17.37 31.59 22.39
N ALA A 64 17.29 32.92 22.32
CA ALA A 64 16.15 33.71 22.82
C ALA A 64 14.80 33.41 22.13
N GLN A 65 14.80 32.68 21.01
CA GLN A 65 13.61 32.43 20.19
C GLN A 65 12.95 31.05 20.41
N GLY A 66 13.23 30.37 21.52
CA GLY A 66 12.58 29.07 21.82
C GLY A 66 13.04 27.93 20.90
N GLN A 67 14.26 28.02 20.36
CA GLN A 67 14.86 26.99 19.50
C GLN A 67 15.24 25.71 20.27
N LEU A 68 15.33 25.79 21.60
CA LEU A 68 15.50 24.64 22.49
C LEU A 68 14.14 23.96 22.70
N ILE A 69 13.99 22.77 22.13
CA ILE A 69 12.81 21.93 22.27
C ILE A 69 13.20 20.66 23.05
N LYS A 70 12.20 19.97 23.63
CA LYS A 70 12.41 18.63 24.18
C LYS A 70 12.07 17.57 23.13
N ASP A 71 12.96 16.61 22.95
CA ASP A 71 12.71 15.46 22.08
C ASP A 71 11.60 14.53 22.64
N GLY A 72 11.27 13.48 21.91
CA GLY A 72 10.26 12.49 22.35
C GLY A 72 10.64 11.72 23.62
N GLU A 73 11.90 11.77 24.04
CA GLU A 73 12.46 11.16 25.25
C GLU A 73 12.73 12.22 26.35
N GLY A 74 12.33 13.48 26.14
CA GLY A 74 12.47 14.57 27.11
C GLY A 74 13.85 15.24 27.16
N ARG A 75 14.75 14.99 26.20
CA ARG A 75 16.10 15.57 26.14
C ARG A 75 16.08 16.93 25.46
N ASP A 76 16.97 17.83 25.89
CA ASP A 76 17.09 19.15 25.28
C ASP A 76 17.80 19.05 23.94
N HIS A 77 17.13 19.50 22.87
CA HIS A 77 17.70 19.54 21.53
C HIS A 77 17.43 20.89 20.84
N LEU A 78 18.24 21.20 19.83
CA LEU A 78 17.97 22.34 18.95
C LEU A 78 16.98 21.92 17.87
N GLN A 79 15.99 22.77 17.60
CA GLN A 79 15.11 22.64 16.45
C GLN A 79 15.87 22.98 15.15
N ALA A 80 16.82 22.12 14.76
CA ALA A 80 17.64 22.30 13.57
C ALA A 80 16.87 21.97 12.27
N MET A 81 15.75 21.26 12.36
CA MET A 81 15.01 20.76 11.21
C MET A 81 13.49 20.96 11.40
N PRO A 82 12.75 21.34 10.34
CA PRO A 82 11.29 21.40 10.41
C PRO A 82 10.69 20.03 10.72
N LYS A 83 9.51 20.02 11.35
CA LYS A 83 8.82 18.79 11.73
C LYS A 83 8.53 17.95 10.49
N ALA A 84 9.08 16.73 10.44
CA ALA A 84 8.88 15.83 9.30
C ALA A 84 7.42 15.39 9.18
N THR A 85 6.75 15.79 8.10
CA THR A 85 5.38 15.38 7.74
C THR A 85 5.43 14.29 6.66
N ARG A 86 5.99 13.11 6.98
CA ARG A 86 6.04 12.00 6.00
C ARG A 86 4.78 11.14 6.05
N SER A 87 4.32 10.73 4.88
CA SER A 87 3.35 9.64 4.76
C SER A 87 4.02 8.33 5.18
N SER A 88 3.31 7.53 6.00
CA SER A 88 3.76 6.17 6.32
C SER A 88 3.87 5.35 5.02
N MET A 89 5.08 4.85 4.75
CA MET A 89 5.42 3.98 3.61
C MET A 89 5.32 2.49 3.96
N PHE A 90 4.71 2.14 5.09
CA PHE A 90 4.50 0.72 5.42
C PHE A 90 3.59 0.07 4.37
N PRO A 91 4.00 -1.06 3.78
CA PRO A 91 3.20 -1.73 2.77
C PRO A 91 1.91 -2.26 3.39
N ASP A 92 0.80 -2.08 2.68
CA ASP A 92 -0.45 -2.75 3.04
C ASP A 92 -0.35 -4.26 2.74
N PRO A 93 -0.93 -5.13 3.58
CA PRO A 93 -0.85 -6.58 3.38
C PRO A 93 -1.54 -7.00 2.07
N TRP A 94 -0.84 -7.77 1.24
CA TRP A 94 -1.37 -8.21 -0.05
C TRP A 94 -2.46 -9.27 0.13
N ARG A 95 -3.66 -9.02 -0.41
CA ARG A 95 -4.75 -10.03 -0.47
C ARG A 95 -4.86 -10.58 -1.89
N THR A 96 -4.38 -11.81 -2.09
CA THR A 96 -4.36 -12.49 -3.40
C THR A 96 -5.70 -13.10 -3.78
N ASN A 97 -6.52 -13.55 -2.82
CA ASN A 97 -7.74 -14.31 -3.10
C ASN A 97 -8.90 -13.44 -3.62
N PRO A 98 -9.30 -13.58 -4.90
CA PRO A 98 -10.39 -12.78 -5.47
C PRO A 98 -11.76 -13.17 -4.90
N ILE A 99 -12.00 -14.45 -4.62
CA ILE A 99 -13.27 -14.97 -4.09
C ILE A 99 -13.46 -14.49 -2.65
N GLY A 100 -12.41 -14.58 -1.83
CA GLY A 100 -12.43 -14.08 -0.45
C GLY A 100 -12.75 -12.59 -0.39
N ARG A 101 -12.14 -11.78 -1.27
CA ARG A 101 -12.43 -10.34 -1.37
C ARG A 101 -13.87 -10.05 -1.74
N PHE A 102 -14.43 -10.81 -2.67
CA PHE A 102 -15.83 -10.67 -3.06
C PHE A 102 -16.77 -11.04 -1.91
N TRP A 103 -16.50 -12.15 -1.21
CA TRP A 103 -17.34 -12.58 -0.10
C TRP A 103 -17.30 -11.64 1.10
N ASP A 104 -16.15 -11.04 1.38
CA ASP A 104 -16.02 -10.02 2.42
C ASP A 104 -16.80 -8.76 2.05
N ARG A 105 -16.77 -8.36 0.78
CA ARG A 105 -17.54 -7.21 0.29
C ARG A 105 -19.05 -7.43 0.45
N LEU A 106 -19.53 -8.63 0.14
CA LEU A 106 -20.95 -8.97 0.35
C LEU A 106 -21.34 -9.04 1.83
N ARG A 107 -20.40 -9.40 2.72
CA ARG A 107 -20.59 -9.39 4.18
C ARG A 107 -20.32 -8.03 4.84
N GLY A 108 -20.03 -6.97 4.07
CA GLY A 108 -19.72 -5.64 4.60
C GLY A 108 -18.40 -5.55 5.37
N ARG A 109 -17.47 -6.48 5.14
CA ARG A 109 -16.13 -6.54 5.78
C ARG A 109 -15.06 -6.03 4.82
N ASP A 110 -15.33 -4.98 4.06
CA ASP A 110 -14.33 -4.43 3.16
C ASP A 110 -13.27 -3.64 3.94
N VAL A 111 -12.01 -4.00 3.73
CA VAL A 111 -10.88 -3.31 4.34
C VAL A 111 -10.54 -2.12 3.45
N THR A 112 -10.75 -0.91 3.97
CA THR A 112 -10.29 0.31 3.31
C THR A 112 -8.77 0.42 3.41
N PRO A 113 -8.05 0.72 2.32
CA PRO A 113 -6.61 0.92 2.37
C PRO A 113 -6.26 2.06 3.33
N ARG A 114 -5.14 1.96 4.04
CA ARG A 114 -4.75 2.91 5.10
C ARG A 114 -4.48 4.33 4.57
N TYR A 115 -4.17 4.46 3.29
CA TYR A 115 -4.00 5.78 2.67
C TYR A 115 -5.34 6.51 2.55
N VAL A 116 -6.43 5.81 2.25
CA VAL A 116 -7.76 6.41 2.04
C VAL A 116 -8.29 7.05 3.33
N SER A 117 -8.05 6.43 4.49
CA SER A 117 -8.45 6.98 5.79
C SER A 117 -7.73 8.28 6.17
N ARG A 118 -6.62 8.62 5.51
CA ARG A 118 -5.85 9.85 5.74
C ARG A 118 -6.26 11.02 4.83
N LEU A 119 -6.99 10.76 3.76
CA LEU A 119 -7.50 11.79 2.85
C LEU A 119 -8.63 12.58 3.50
N THR A 120 -8.80 13.83 3.05
CA THR A 120 -9.97 14.63 3.41
C THR A 120 -11.25 13.99 2.85
N LYS A 121 -12.41 14.28 3.45
CA LYS A 121 -13.70 13.69 3.02
C LYS A 121 -14.01 13.99 1.54
N GLU A 122 -13.63 15.17 1.06
CA GLU A 122 -13.82 15.57 -0.34
C GLU A 122 -12.94 14.76 -1.30
N GLU A 123 -11.67 14.59 -0.96
CA GLU A 123 -10.73 13.77 -1.75
C GLU A 123 -11.17 12.30 -1.77
N GLN A 124 -11.64 11.77 -0.63
CA GLN A 124 -12.19 10.41 -0.54
C GLN A 124 -13.37 10.21 -1.49
N ALA A 125 -14.32 11.16 -1.51
CA ALA A 125 -15.49 11.09 -2.38
C ALA A 125 -15.09 11.15 -3.86
N ASN A 126 -14.12 12.00 -4.21
CA ASN A 126 -13.61 12.07 -5.56
C ASN A 126 -12.95 10.73 -5.95
N GLU A 127 -12.05 10.19 -5.15
CA GLU A 127 -11.38 8.92 -5.49
C GLU A 127 -12.37 7.75 -5.61
N GLN A 128 -13.40 7.71 -4.78
CA GLN A 128 -14.49 6.74 -4.93
C GLN A 128 -15.22 6.89 -6.28
N LYS A 129 -15.49 8.11 -6.75
CA LYS A 129 -16.07 8.35 -8.08
C LYS A 129 -15.14 7.84 -9.18
N TRP A 130 -13.85 8.15 -9.14
CA TRP A 130 -12.87 7.67 -10.11
C TRP A 130 -12.78 6.13 -10.16
N ARG A 131 -12.75 5.48 -8.98
CA ARG A 131 -12.77 4.01 -8.87
C ARG A 131 -14.06 3.42 -9.42
N THR A 132 -15.19 4.05 -9.14
CA THR A 132 -16.51 3.61 -9.63
C THR A 132 -16.61 3.73 -11.13
N VAL A 133 -16.20 4.86 -11.72
CA VAL A 133 -16.16 5.08 -13.18
C VAL A 133 -15.24 4.06 -13.86
N GLY A 134 -14.04 3.83 -13.31
CA GLY A 134 -13.11 2.83 -13.83
C GLY A 134 -13.68 1.41 -13.78
N THR A 135 -14.41 1.08 -12.71
CA THR A 135 -15.06 -0.22 -12.54
C THR A 135 -16.24 -0.40 -13.50
N ILE A 136 -17.08 0.63 -13.67
CA ILE A 136 -18.20 0.63 -14.63
C ILE A 136 -17.69 0.39 -16.05
N ARG A 137 -16.66 1.12 -16.48
CA ARG A 137 -16.04 0.93 -17.80
C ARG A 137 -15.57 -0.52 -18.01
N ARG A 138 -14.90 -1.11 -17.02
CA ARG A 138 -14.43 -2.50 -17.10
C ARG A 138 -15.60 -3.49 -17.21
N TYR A 139 -16.68 -3.27 -16.45
CA TYR A 139 -17.86 -4.13 -16.51
C TYR A 139 -18.62 -3.99 -17.82
N ILE A 140 -18.74 -2.78 -18.39
CA ILE A 140 -19.37 -2.60 -19.70
C ILE A 140 -18.62 -3.40 -20.77
N LEU A 141 -17.29 -3.31 -20.81
CA LEU A 141 -16.49 -4.10 -21.76
C LEU A 141 -16.62 -5.61 -21.53
N LEU A 142 -16.58 -6.04 -20.27
CA LEU A 142 -16.74 -7.44 -19.92
C LEU A 142 -18.13 -7.97 -20.32
N ILE A 143 -19.19 -7.20 -20.09
CA ILE A 143 -20.55 -7.58 -20.46
C ILE A 143 -20.70 -7.62 -21.97
N LEU A 144 -20.19 -6.62 -22.70
CA LEU A 144 -20.24 -6.58 -24.16
C LEU A 144 -19.50 -7.77 -24.79
N THR A 145 -18.30 -8.10 -24.30
CA THR A 145 -17.51 -9.26 -24.74
C THR A 145 -18.20 -10.60 -24.44
N LEU A 146 -18.78 -10.77 -23.25
CA LEU A 146 -19.51 -11.99 -22.91
C LEU A 146 -20.81 -12.13 -23.70
N ALA A 147 -21.61 -11.06 -23.80
CA ALA A 147 -22.91 -11.09 -24.47
C ALA A 147 -22.78 -11.51 -25.94
N GLN A 148 -21.86 -10.88 -26.69
CA GLN A 148 -21.62 -11.28 -28.08
C GLN A 148 -21.00 -12.68 -28.19
N THR A 149 -20.19 -13.12 -27.22
CA THR A 149 -19.61 -14.49 -27.24
C THR A 149 -20.71 -15.52 -27.07
N VAL A 150 -21.66 -15.28 -26.17
CA VAL A 150 -22.85 -16.13 -26.00
C VAL A 150 -23.68 -16.15 -27.28
N ILE A 151 -23.98 -14.99 -27.87
CA ILE A 151 -24.77 -14.90 -29.10
C ILE A 151 -24.05 -15.62 -30.26
N ALA A 152 -22.76 -15.37 -30.46
CA ALA A 152 -21.96 -16.00 -31.51
C ALA A 152 -21.87 -17.52 -31.34
N THR A 153 -21.66 -17.99 -30.10
CA THR A 153 -21.62 -19.43 -29.78
C THR A 153 -22.98 -20.07 -30.00
N TRP A 154 -24.06 -19.35 -29.68
CA TRP A 154 -25.42 -19.81 -29.93
C TRP A 154 -25.68 -19.98 -31.44
N TYR A 155 -25.33 -18.98 -32.27
CA TYR A 155 -25.42 -19.09 -33.73
C TYR A 155 -24.54 -20.21 -34.31
N MET A 156 -23.31 -20.39 -33.80
CA MET A 156 -22.45 -21.48 -34.25
C MET A 156 -23.05 -22.85 -33.88
N LYS A 157 -23.63 -22.96 -32.68
CA LYS A 157 -24.36 -24.17 -32.26
C LYS A 157 -25.51 -24.49 -33.22
N THR A 158 -26.25 -23.48 -33.73
CA THR A 158 -27.38 -23.72 -34.65
C THR A 158 -26.96 -24.19 -36.04
N ILE A 159 -25.70 -24.04 -36.43
CA ILE A 159 -25.18 -24.51 -37.73
C ILE A 159 -24.65 -25.94 -37.64
N LEU A 160 -24.26 -26.40 -36.44
CA LEU A 160 -23.71 -27.74 -36.26
C LEU A 160 -24.82 -28.80 -36.30
N PRO A 161 -24.61 -29.95 -36.97
CA PRO A 161 -25.65 -30.97 -37.13
C PRO A 161 -25.98 -31.75 -35.84
N TYR A 162 -25.05 -31.89 -34.88
CA TYR A 162 -25.26 -32.69 -33.66
C TYR A 162 -25.69 -31.83 -32.46
N GLN A 163 -26.87 -31.22 -32.51
CA GLN A 163 -27.32 -30.25 -31.48
C GLN A 163 -27.92 -30.87 -30.21
N GLY A 164 -28.01 -32.19 -30.12
CA GLY A 164 -28.73 -32.89 -29.05
C GLY A 164 -27.83 -33.65 -28.09
N TRP A 165 -27.64 -33.13 -26.86
CA TRP A 165 -27.46 -33.97 -25.67
C TRP A 165 -28.79 -34.62 -25.22
N ALA A 166 -29.92 -34.21 -25.82
CA ALA A 166 -31.26 -34.70 -25.52
C ALA A 166 -31.54 -36.15 -26.02
N LEU A 167 -30.64 -36.73 -26.83
CA LEU A 167 -30.76 -38.09 -27.36
C LEU A 167 -29.91 -39.12 -26.61
N ILE A 168 -29.17 -38.69 -25.58
CA ILE A 168 -28.42 -39.59 -24.70
C ILE A 168 -29.30 -39.83 -23.47
N ASN A 169 -30.16 -40.85 -23.52
CA ASN A 169 -30.75 -41.38 -22.30
C ASN A 169 -29.62 -42.11 -21.53
N PRO A 170 -29.24 -41.66 -20.32
CA PRO A 170 -28.23 -42.35 -19.53
C PRO A 170 -28.64 -43.80 -19.22
N MET A 171 -29.94 -44.11 -19.33
CA MET A 171 -30.51 -45.46 -19.16
C MET A 171 -30.22 -46.41 -20.34
N ASP A 172 -30.09 -45.91 -21.57
CA ASP A 172 -29.82 -46.75 -22.76
C ASP A 172 -28.32 -47.07 -22.93
N MET A 173 -27.45 -46.33 -22.24
CA MET A 173 -25.99 -46.50 -22.27
C MET A 173 -25.43 -47.48 -21.24
N VAL A 174 -26.24 -47.97 -20.29
CA VAL A 174 -25.79 -48.88 -19.21
C VAL A 174 -25.57 -50.32 -19.70
N GLY A 175 -26.16 -50.70 -20.84
CA GLY A 175 -26.07 -52.07 -21.40
C GLY A 175 -25.40 -52.17 -22.77
N GLN A 176 -24.78 -51.11 -23.27
CA GLN A 176 -24.25 -51.03 -24.64
C GLN A 176 -22.73 -51.28 -24.68
N ASP A 177 -22.23 -51.88 -25.76
CA ASP A 177 -20.80 -52.12 -25.96
C ASP A 177 -19.99 -50.80 -25.90
N ILE A 178 -18.92 -50.82 -25.09
CA ILE A 178 -18.03 -49.67 -24.83
C ILE A 178 -17.54 -49.03 -26.13
N TRP A 179 -17.32 -49.85 -27.17
CA TRP A 179 -16.86 -49.40 -28.49
C TRP A 179 -17.92 -48.60 -29.26
N VAL A 180 -19.19 -48.98 -29.16
CA VAL A 180 -20.31 -48.29 -29.81
C VAL A 180 -20.58 -46.95 -29.11
N SER A 181 -20.57 -46.95 -27.77
CA SER A 181 -20.68 -45.71 -26.99
C SER A 181 -19.53 -44.74 -27.31
N PHE A 182 -18.31 -45.24 -27.52
CA PHE A 182 -17.18 -44.40 -27.91
C PHE A 182 -17.35 -43.77 -29.30
N MET A 183 -17.72 -44.57 -30.31
CA MET A 183 -17.97 -44.06 -31.68
C MET A 183 -19.14 -43.07 -31.74
N GLN A 184 -20.16 -43.26 -30.89
CA GLN A 184 -21.31 -42.37 -30.81
C GLN A 184 -20.99 -41.07 -30.07
N LEU A 185 -20.12 -41.10 -29.05
CA LEU A 185 -19.71 -39.92 -28.27
C LEU A 185 -18.68 -39.05 -29.00
N LEU A 186 -17.81 -39.66 -29.82
CA LEU A 186 -16.73 -38.99 -30.57
C LEU A 186 -17.18 -37.70 -31.31
N PRO A 187 -18.25 -37.69 -32.12
CA PRO A 187 -18.71 -36.47 -32.81
C PRO A 187 -19.17 -35.38 -31.84
N TYR A 188 -19.76 -35.73 -30.69
CA TYR A 188 -20.20 -34.75 -29.69
C TYR A 188 -19.03 -34.15 -28.90
N VAL A 189 -18.00 -34.96 -28.60
CA VAL A 189 -16.77 -34.46 -27.96
C VAL A 189 -16.05 -33.50 -28.88
N LEU A 190 -15.93 -33.84 -30.17
CA LEU A 190 -15.30 -32.97 -31.17
C LEU A 190 -16.11 -31.69 -31.37
N GLN A 191 -17.44 -31.78 -31.45
CA GLN A 191 -18.32 -30.62 -31.53
C GLN A 191 -18.19 -29.70 -30.30
N THR A 192 -18.15 -30.28 -29.10
CA THR A 192 -17.99 -29.50 -27.87
C THR A 192 -16.59 -28.87 -27.81
N GLY A 193 -15.57 -29.60 -28.24
CA GLY A 193 -14.19 -29.12 -28.35
C GLY A 193 -14.06 -27.91 -29.28
N ILE A 194 -14.64 -27.98 -30.50
CA ILE A 194 -14.59 -26.86 -31.44
C ILE A 194 -15.41 -25.65 -30.94
N LEU A 195 -16.54 -25.87 -30.27
CA LEU A 195 -17.32 -24.77 -29.66
C LEU A 195 -16.56 -24.08 -28.53
N ILE A 196 -15.87 -24.84 -27.67
CA ILE A 196 -15.04 -24.27 -26.60
C ILE A 196 -13.87 -23.49 -27.19
N LEU A 197 -13.18 -24.06 -28.18
CA LEU A 197 -12.05 -23.41 -28.84
C LEU A 197 -12.50 -22.12 -29.56
N PHE A 198 -13.64 -22.17 -30.25
CA PHE A 198 -14.27 -20.99 -30.85
C PHE A 198 -14.59 -19.93 -29.80
N ALA A 199 -15.26 -20.29 -28.71
CA ALA A 199 -15.64 -19.34 -27.66
C ALA A 199 -14.41 -18.66 -27.03
N VAL A 200 -13.33 -19.41 -26.79
CA VAL A 200 -12.08 -18.86 -26.24
C VAL A 200 -11.40 -17.91 -27.23
N LEU A 201 -11.24 -18.33 -28.50
CA LEU A 201 -10.65 -17.49 -29.54
C LEU A 201 -11.47 -16.23 -29.80
N PHE A 202 -12.80 -16.36 -29.86
CA PHE A 202 -13.70 -15.25 -30.09
C PHE A 202 -13.68 -14.28 -28.89
N CYS A 203 -13.68 -14.79 -27.65
CA CYS A 203 -13.52 -13.97 -26.46
C CYS A 203 -12.20 -13.20 -26.47
N TRP A 204 -11.10 -13.85 -26.88
CA TRP A 204 -9.79 -13.22 -27.01
C TRP A 204 -9.78 -12.07 -28.03
N VAL A 205 -10.25 -12.34 -29.25
CA VAL A 205 -10.33 -11.32 -30.31
C VAL A 205 -11.25 -10.18 -29.91
N SER A 206 -12.40 -10.50 -29.30
CA SER A 206 -13.37 -9.52 -28.85
C SER A 206 -12.82 -8.63 -27.73
N ALA A 207 -12.08 -9.19 -26.78
CA ALA A 207 -11.41 -8.41 -25.73
C ALA A 207 -10.40 -7.41 -26.35
N GLY A 208 -9.62 -7.84 -27.34
CA GLY A 208 -8.74 -6.95 -28.10
C GLY A 208 -9.49 -5.85 -28.86
N PHE A 209 -10.57 -6.20 -29.55
CA PHE A 209 -11.40 -5.25 -30.29
C PHE A 209 -12.00 -4.17 -29.38
N TRP A 210 -12.64 -4.56 -28.26
CA TRP A 210 -13.32 -3.63 -27.37
C TRP A 210 -12.37 -2.74 -26.57
N THR A 211 -11.20 -3.26 -26.20
CA THR A 211 -10.16 -2.45 -25.54
C THR A 211 -9.60 -1.40 -26.49
N ALA A 212 -9.36 -1.75 -27.77
CA ALA A 212 -8.93 -0.82 -28.80
C ALA A 212 -10.00 0.23 -29.13
N LEU A 213 -11.25 -0.19 -29.32
CA LEU A 213 -12.38 0.72 -29.58
C LEU A 213 -12.56 1.73 -28.44
N MET A 214 -12.47 1.29 -27.18
CA MET A 214 -12.57 2.18 -26.03
C MET A 214 -11.41 3.18 -25.99
N GLY A 215 -10.18 2.74 -26.30
CA GLY A 215 -9.03 3.62 -26.43
C GLY A 215 -9.24 4.68 -27.52
N PHE A 216 -9.77 4.27 -28.67
CA PHE A 216 -10.11 5.17 -29.76
C PHE A 216 -11.23 6.17 -29.40
N LEU A 217 -12.33 5.71 -28.80
CA LEU A 217 -13.42 6.58 -28.34
C LEU A 217 -12.94 7.58 -27.28
N GLN A 218 -12.04 7.17 -26.39
CA GLN A 218 -11.44 8.06 -25.41
C GLN A 218 -10.60 9.16 -26.07
N LEU A 219 -9.87 8.85 -27.15
CA LEU A 219 -9.13 9.86 -27.92
C LEU A 219 -10.08 10.83 -28.62
N LEU A 220 -11.19 10.34 -29.19
CA LEU A 220 -12.19 11.22 -29.82
C LEU A 220 -12.89 12.15 -28.83
N ILE A 221 -13.22 11.65 -27.63
CA ILE A 221 -13.93 12.41 -26.60
C ILE A 221 -12.97 13.32 -25.81
N GLY A 222 -11.71 12.92 -25.64
CA GLY A 222 -10.69 13.62 -24.87
C GLY A 222 -9.76 14.53 -25.67
N ALA A 223 -9.95 14.68 -26.98
CA ALA A 223 -9.24 15.66 -27.82
C ALA A 223 -9.77 17.11 -27.65
N ARG A 224 -10.33 17.44 -26.49
CA ARG A 224 -10.82 18.77 -26.12
C ARG A 224 -10.47 19.04 -24.67
#